data_AF-A0A9W6K0P0-F1
#
_entry.id   AF-A0A9W6K0P0-F1
#
_cell.length_a   1.000
_cell.length_b   1.000
_cell.length_c   1.000
_cell.angle_alpha   90.00
_cell.angle_beta   90.00
_cell.angle_gamma   90.00
#
_symmetry.space_group_name_H-M   'P 1'
#
loop_
_entity.id
_entity.type
_entity.pdbx_description
1 polymer ?
#
loop_
_entity_poly.entity_id
_entity_poly.type
_entity_poly.pdbx_seq_one_letter_code
_entity_poly.pdbx_strand_id
1 'polypeptide(L)'
;MGIEESFAAIKGEISQFEADFRPLTQKERGHFFNVQAVRRFRQSARVRSLSSASKKVVGALLGKGLYFGLTPPNKAFIVASHPVLKIIPTGASKELNDPMVEAWLPIHPNIVLAFAGSEFQQIIVQLTEKHVRDYNIVVARRSTEFASTSLALVNSIKRHCGLHRG
;
A
#
# COMPACT_ATOMS: atom_id res chain seq x y z
N MET A 1 2.66 -18.37 1.48
CA MET A 1 1.78 -19.19 2.34
C MET A 1 0.79 -19.95 1.47
N GLY A 2 0.84 -21.28 1.45
CA GLY A 2 -0.12 -22.15 0.76
C GLY A 2 -1.48 -22.22 1.47
N ILE A 3 -2.48 -22.83 0.82
CA ILE A 3 -3.79 -23.09 1.47
C ILE A 3 -3.62 -24.06 2.64
N GLU A 4 -2.80 -25.11 2.47
CA GLU A 4 -2.50 -26.10 3.51
C GLU A 4 -1.79 -25.49 4.72
N GLU A 5 -0.81 -24.62 4.51
CA GLU A 5 -0.14 -23.88 5.59
C GLU A 5 -1.12 -22.98 6.37
N SER A 6 -2.11 -22.41 5.68
CA SER A 6 -3.14 -21.58 6.33
C SER A 6 -4.08 -22.43 7.20
N PHE A 7 -4.38 -23.66 6.77
CA PHE A 7 -5.15 -24.62 7.57
C PHE A 7 -4.40 -25.05 8.83
N ALA A 8 -3.09 -25.32 8.71
CA ALA A 8 -2.25 -25.66 9.85
C ALA A 8 -2.19 -24.52 10.89
N ALA A 9 -2.05 -23.27 10.42
CA ALA A 9 -2.05 -22.09 11.29
C ALA A 9 -3.39 -21.90 12.03
N ILE A 10 -4.52 -22.00 11.32
CA ILE A 10 -5.86 -21.91 11.92
C ILE A 10 -6.06 -23.02 12.97
N LYS A 11 -5.58 -24.23 12.68
CA LYS A 11 -5.66 -25.35 13.63
C LYS A 11 -4.86 -25.07 14.90
N GLY A 12 -3.66 -24.50 14.78
CA GLY A 12 -2.84 -24.09 15.92
C GLY A 12 -3.53 -23.06 16.81
N GLU A 13 -4.09 -22.00 16.23
CA GLU A 13 -4.81 -20.95 16.96
C GLU A 13 -6.07 -21.49 17.66
N ILE A 14 -6.81 -22.40 17.01
CA ILE A 14 -7.95 -23.07 17.63
C ILE A 14 -7.51 -23.93 18.81
N SER A 15 -6.43 -24.71 18.66
CA SER A 15 -5.91 -25.52 19.76
C SER A 15 -5.47 -24.67 20.95
N GLN A 16 -4.87 -23.52 20.70
CA GLN A 16 -4.51 -22.56 21.75
C GLN A 16 -5.76 -22.00 22.45
N PHE A 17 -6.77 -21.58 21.69
CA PHE A 17 -8.05 -21.11 22.26
C PHE A 17 -8.77 -22.19 23.09
N GLU A 18 -8.80 -23.43 22.59
CA GLU A 18 -9.44 -24.56 23.30
C GLU A 18 -8.70 -24.89 24.61
N ALA A 19 -7.39 -24.67 24.67
CA ALA A 19 -6.59 -24.83 25.89
C ALA A 19 -6.78 -23.69 26.89
N ASP A 20 -6.86 -22.45 26.41
CA ASP A 20 -6.91 -21.26 27.27
C ASP A 20 -8.33 -20.95 27.78
N PHE A 21 -9.37 -21.42 27.08
CA PHE A 21 -10.76 -21.05 27.38
C PHE A 21 -11.69 -22.26 27.46
N ARG A 22 -12.21 -22.72 26.31
CA ARG A 22 -13.15 -23.84 26.24
C ARG A 22 -13.07 -24.56 24.90
N PRO A 23 -13.46 -25.84 24.84
CA PRO A 23 -13.66 -26.54 23.57
C PRO A 23 -14.66 -25.82 22.66
N LEU A 24 -14.37 -25.79 21.35
CA LEU A 24 -15.33 -25.33 20.36
C LEU A 24 -16.40 -26.39 20.10
N THR A 25 -17.63 -25.95 19.89
CA THR A 25 -18.70 -26.82 19.39
C THR A 25 -18.45 -27.22 17.94
N GLN A 26 -19.06 -28.30 17.48
CA GLN A 26 -18.92 -28.79 16.11
C GLN A 26 -19.35 -27.74 15.07
N LYS A 27 -20.36 -26.94 15.38
CA LYS A 27 -20.83 -25.83 14.55
C LYS A 27 -19.81 -24.69 14.47
N GLU A 28 -19.19 -24.33 15.60
CA GLU A 28 -18.13 -23.32 15.66
C GLU A 28 -16.88 -23.79 14.88
N ARG A 29 -16.49 -25.06 15.00
CA ARG A 29 -15.38 -25.64 14.22
C ARG A 29 -15.63 -25.55 12.72
N GLY A 30 -16.82 -25.89 12.25
CA GLY A 30 -17.19 -25.79 10.83
C GLY A 30 -17.06 -24.37 10.25
N HIS A 31 -17.18 -23.34 11.09
CA HIS A 31 -17.00 -21.95 10.67
C HIS A 31 -15.55 -21.57 10.36
N PHE A 32 -14.55 -22.24 10.96
CA PHE A 32 -13.13 -21.90 10.77
C PHE A 32 -12.45 -22.71 9.64
N PHE A 33 -13.00 -23.88 9.30
CA PHE A 33 -12.39 -24.78 8.31
C PHE A 33 -13.01 -24.70 6.90
N ASN A 34 -13.93 -23.77 6.65
CA ASN A 34 -14.42 -23.54 5.29
C ASN A 34 -13.47 -22.64 4.47
N VAL A 35 -13.50 -22.79 3.14
CA VAL A 35 -12.61 -22.06 2.21
C VAL A 35 -12.74 -20.53 2.37
N GLN A 36 -13.93 -20.01 2.68
CA GLN A 36 -14.14 -18.58 2.88
C GLN A 36 -13.48 -18.07 4.17
N ALA A 37 -13.48 -18.86 5.24
CA ALA A 37 -12.81 -18.55 6.49
C ALA A 37 -11.30 -18.56 6.33
N VAL A 38 -10.75 -19.53 5.61
CA VAL A 38 -9.31 -19.58 5.29
C VAL A 38 -8.89 -18.36 4.45
N ARG A 39 -9.71 -17.95 3.47
CA ARG A 39 -9.46 -16.72 2.69
C ARG A 39 -9.47 -15.47 3.57
N ARG A 40 -10.46 -15.34 4.45
CA ARG A 40 -10.55 -14.24 5.43
C ARG A 40 -9.36 -14.24 6.37
N PHE A 41 -8.98 -15.39 6.92
CA PHE A 41 -7.80 -15.52 7.78
C PHE A 41 -6.53 -15.05 7.07
N ARG A 42 -6.30 -15.46 5.82
CA ARG A 42 -5.15 -14.98 5.02
C ARG A 42 -5.19 -13.48 4.78
N GLN A 43 -6.37 -12.92 4.49
CA GLN A 43 -6.53 -11.49 4.31
C GLN A 43 -6.26 -10.72 5.61
N SER A 44 -6.83 -11.17 6.73
CA SER A 44 -6.60 -10.58 8.06
C SER A 44 -5.16 -10.71 8.49
N ALA A 45 -4.50 -11.85 8.27
CA ALA A 45 -3.08 -12.04 8.54
C ALA A 45 -2.22 -11.10 7.68
N ARG A 46 -2.56 -10.89 6.41
CA ARG A 46 -1.90 -9.91 5.53
C ARG A 46 -2.07 -8.48 6.07
N VAL A 47 -3.28 -8.10 6.46
CA VAL A 47 -3.56 -6.79 7.08
C VAL A 47 -2.81 -6.61 8.40
N ARG A 48 -2.76 -7.64 9.25
CA ARG A 48 -2.05 -7.60 10.54
C ARG A 48 -0.53 -7.59 10.39
N SER A 49 0.00 -8.26 9.36
CA SER A 49 1.42 -8.15 9.00
C SER A 49 1.78 -6.75 8.51
N LEU A 50 0.83 -6.02 7.92
CA LEU A 50 0.99 -4.61 7.54
C LEU A 50 0.91 -3.68 8.77
N SER A 51 0.19 -4.07 9.83
CA SER A 51 0.10 -3.26 11.07
C SER A 51 1.33 -3.36 11.96
N SER A 52 2.08 -4.48 11.90
CA SER A 52 3.44 -4.50 12.46
C SER A 52 4.36 -3.75 11.50
N ALA A 53 4.54 -2.45 11.73
CA ALA A 53 5.48 -1.66 10.95
C ALA A 53 6.85 -2.36 10.96
N SER A 54 7.28 -2.85 9.79
CA SER A 54 8.57 -3.55 9.68
C SER A 54 9.66 -2.62 10.16
N LYS A 55 10.41 -3.02 11.21
CA LYS A 55 11.52 -2.22 11.76
C LYS A 55 12.51 -1.79 10.68
N LYS A 56 12.71 -2.63 9.65
CA LYS A 56 13.53 -2.33 8.49
C LYS A 56 12.94 -1.20 7.64
N VAL A 57 11.63 -1.21 7.39
CA VAL A 57 10.94 -0.16 6.62
C VAL A 57 10.91 1.14 7.39
N VAL A 58 10.57 1.11 8.68
CA VAL A 58 10.57 2.30 9.54
C VAL A 58 11.96 2.90 9.61
N GLY A 59 13.00 2.09 9.87
CA GLY A 59 14.39 2.57 9.88
C GLY A 59 14.82 3.19 8.55
N ALA A 60 14.44 2.60 7.43
CA ALA A 60 14.73 3.15 6.11
C ALA A 60 13.98 4.47 5.82
N LEU A 61 12.78 4.65 6.36
CA LEU A 61 12.02 5.92 6.23
C LEU A 61 12.55 7.00 7.17
N LEU A 62 12.97 6.65 8.39
CA LEU A 62 13.56 7.58 9.35
C LEU A 62 14.88 8.17 8.87
N GLY A 63 15.67 7.42 8.08
CA GLY A 63 16.90 7.92 7.48
C GLY A 63 16.70 8.88 6.29
N LYS A 64 15.46 9.24 5.95
CA LYS A 64 15.13 10.12 4.82
C LYS A 64 14.62 11.47 5.27
N GLY A 65 14.80 12.47 4.40
CA GLY A 65 14.11 13.75 4.52
C GLY A 65 12.62 13.60 4.23
N LEU A 66 11.83 14.52 4.81
CA LEU A 66 10.38 14.56 4.66
C LEU A 66 9.97 15.78 3.84
N TYR A 67 9.39 15.54 2.67
CA TYR A 67 9.03 16.58 1.71
C TYR A 67 7.52 16.62 1.51
N PHE A 68 7.00 17.83 1.27
CA PHE A 68 5.60 18.06 0.94
C PHE A 68 5.50 18.61 -0.48
N GLY A 69 5.03 17.78 -1.41
CA GLY A 69 4.80 18.17 -2.79
C GLY A 69 3.40 18.77 -2.96
N LEU A 70 3.32 20.00 -3.46
CA LEU A 70 2.06 20.68 -3.77
C LEU A 70 1.72 20.58 -5.25
N THR A 71 0.47 20.26 -5.57
CA THR A 71 0.01 20.24 -6.96
C THR A 71 -0.08 21.67 -7.53
N PRO A 72 0.07 21.85 -8.85
CA PRO A 72 -0.34 23.09 -9.51
C PRO A 72 -1.85 23.35 -9.32
N PRO A 73 -2.31 24.60 -9.49
CA PRO A 73 -3.73 24.92 -9.52
C PRO A 73 -4.51 24.02 -10.49
N ASN A 74 -5.72 23.63 -10.10
CA ASN A 74 -6.61 22.76 -10.88
C ASN A 74 -6.08 21.34 -11.18
N LYS A 75 -4.99 20.90 -10.54
CA LYS A 75 -4.51 19.51 -10.59
C LYS A 75 -4.70 18.85 -9.24
N ALA A 76 -5.00 17.55 -9.27
CA ALA A 76 -5.19 16.76 -8.07
C ALA A 76 -4.65 15.33 -8.24
N PHE A 77 -4.23 14.74 -7.14
CA PHE A 77 -3.96 13.33 -7.00
C PHE A 77 -5.27 12.53 -6.89
N ILE A 78 -5.25 11.31 -7.43
CA ILE A 78 -6.30 10.32 -7.19
C ILE A 78 -6.05 9.59 -5.87
N VAL A 79 -7.10 9.04 -5.27
CA VAL A 79 -7.00 8.02 -4.21
C VAL A 79 -7.08 6.66 -4.88
N ALA A 80 -6.22 5.71 -4.50
CA ALA A 80 -6.21 4.38 -5.11
C ALA A 80 -5.86 3.29 -4.09
N SER A 81 -6.23 2.05 -4.40
CA SER A 81 -5.96 0.88 -3.55
C SER A 81 -4.47 0.61 -3.28
N HIS A 82 -3.56 1.06 -4.17
CA HIS A 82 -2.11 0.96 -4.01
C HIS A 82 -1.45 2.33 -4.23
N PRO A 83 -1.55 3.27 -3.26
CA PRO A 83 -1.23 4.68 -3.46
C PRO A 83 0.23 5.02 -3.12
N VAL A 84 1.10 4.05 -2.88
CA VAL A 84 2.52 4.33 -2.62
C VAL A 84 3.31 4.13 -3.90
N LEU A 85 3.95 5.19 -4.37
CA LEU A 85 4.88 5.12 -5.50
C LEU A 85 6.31 5.12 -5.00
N LYS A 86 7.10 4.16 -5.44
CA LYS A 86 8.55 4.12 -5.24
C LYS A 86 9.25 4.57 -6.51
N ILE A 87 10.02 5.64 -6.42
CA ILE A 87 10.80 6.18 -7.54
C ILE A 87 12.24 5.72 -7.36
N ILE A 88 12.80 5.16 -8.42
CA ILE A 88 14.15 4.58 -8.43
C ILE A 88 14.87 5.15 -9.65
N PRO A 89 15.83 6.06 -9.46
CA PRO A 89 16.65 6.57 -10.55
C PRO A 89 17.41 5.46 -11.27
N THR A 90 17.67 5.64 -12.56
CA THR A 90 18.45 4.69 -13.34
C THR A 90 19.86 4.56 -12.75
N GLY A 91 20.28 3.32 -12.46
CA GLY A 91 21.59 3.03 -11.87
C GLY A 91 21.62 3.06 -10.33
N ALA A 92 20.53 3.46 -9.66
CA ALA A 92 20.42 3.40 -8.20
C ALA A 92 20.08 1.99 -7.70
N SER A 93 20.34 1.74 -6.41
CA SER A 93 19.85 0.52 -5.75
C SER A 93 18.32 0.52 -5.71
N LYS A 94 17.74 -0.68 -5.71
CA LYS A 94 16.30 -0.83 -5.47
C LYS A 94 15.95 -0.80 -3.99
N GLU A 95 16.90 -0.64 -3.08
CA GLU A 95 16.62 -0.64 -1.64
C GLU A 95 16.05 0.71 -1.17
N LEU A 96 15.13 0.68 -0.20
CA LEU A 96 14.51 1.92 0.30
C LEU A 96 15.52 2.79 1.07
N ASN A 97 16.56 2.22 1.66
CA ASN A 97 17.58 2.98 2.38
C ASN A 97 18.55 3.75 1.47
N ASP A 98 18.53 3.51 0.15
CA ASP A 98 19.29 4.32 -0.80
C ASP A 98 18.75 5.76 -0.78
N PRO A 99 19.57 6.79 -0.54
CA PRO A 99 19.15 8.19 -0.53
C PRO A 99 18.52 8.66 -1.85
N MET A 100 18.89 8.04 -2.97
CA MET A 100 18.35 8.35 -4.30
C MET A 100 16.96 7.76 -4.55
N VAL A 101 16.54 6.79 -3.72
CA VAL A 101 15.22 6.17 -3.81
C VAL A 101 14.20 7.00 -3.04
N GLU A 102 13.08 7.29 -3.68
CA GLU A 102 12.01 8.08 -3.08
C GLU A 102 10.74 7.24 -2.88
N ALA A 103 9.97 7.58 -1.85
CA ALA A 103 8.65 6.99 -1.60
C ALA A 103 7.59 8.09 -1.47
N TRP A 104 6.61 8.08 -2.36
CA TRP A 104 5.58 9.11 -2.49
C TRP A 104 4.21 8.56 -2.09
N LEU A 105 3.48 9.34 -1.29
CA LEU A 105 2.15 9.01 -0.78
C LEU A 105 1.26 10.26 -0.72
N PRO A 106 0.24 10.39 -1.56
CA PRO A 106 -0.77 11.43 -1.46
C PRO A 106 -1.53 11.31 -0.15
N ILE A 107 -1.57 12.41 0.60
CA ILE A 107 -2.31 12.52 1.86
C ILE A 107 -3.51 13.47 1.73
N HIS A 108 -3.57 14.23 0.65
CA HIS A 108 -4.65 15.14 0.28
C HIS A 108 -4.69 15.25 -1.26
N PRO A 109 -5.83 15.58 -1.89
CA PRO A 109 -5.90 15.76 -3.34
C PRO A 109 -4.82 16.69 -3.91
N ASN A 110 -4.35 17.66 -3.14
CA ASN A 110 -3.34 18.64 -3.59
C ASN A 110 -1.96 18.46 -2.91
N ILE A 111 -1.78 17.45 -2.06
CA ILE A 111 -0.56 17.26 -1.27
C ILE A 111 -0.09 15.82 -1.33
N VAL A 112 1.18 15.63 -1.69
CA VAL A 112 1.90 14.36 -1.57
C VAL A 112 2.99 14.48 -0.52
N LEU A 113 3.07 13.46 0.33
CA LEU A 113 4.19 13.25 1.21
C LEU A 113 5.26 12.47 0.45
N ALA A 114 6.50 12.94 0.45
CA ALA A 114 7.62 12.23 -0.15
C ALA A 114 8.73 12.02 0.89
N PHE A 115 9.16 10.77 1.05
CA PHE A 115 10.40 10.44 1.74
C PHE A 115 11.50 10.37 0.69
N ALA A 116 12.44 11.30 0.73
CA ALA A 116 13.49 11.46 -0.28
C ALA A 116 14.77 12.01 0.35
N GLY A 117 15.90 11.93 -0.37
CA GLY A 117 17.17 12.50 0.06
C GLY A 117 17.65 12.00 1.43
N SER A 118 18.43 12.85 2.11
CA SER A 118 18.93 12.63 3.47
C SER A 118 18.12 13.43 4.51
N GLU A 119 18.27 13.05 5.77
CA GLU A 119 17.61 13.67 6.93
C GLU A 119 17.79 15.21 6.98
N PHE A 120 16.86 15.91 7.65
CA PHE A 120 16.89 17.36 7.98
C PHE A 120 16.49 18.38 6.90
N GLN A 121 15.87 17.97 5.81
CA GLN A 121 15.25 18.91 4.86
C GLN A 121 13.73 18.75 4.85
N GLN A 122 13.04 19.58 5.64
CA GLN A 122 11.60 19.78 5.49
C GLN A 122 11.38 20.86 4.44
N ILE A 123 11.09 20.43 3.22
CA ILE A 123 10.95 21.34 2.09
C ILE A 123 9.57 21.14 1.46
N ILE A 124 8.88 22.27 1.28
CA ILE A 124 7.70 22.35 0.43
C ILE A 124 8.18 22.50 -1.00
N VAL A 125 7.75 21.59 -1.88
CA VAL A 125 8.15 21.56 -3.28
C VAL A 125 6.92 21.76 -4.16
N GLN A 126 6.99 22.69 -5.10
CA GLN A 126 5.94 22.83 -6.11
C GLN A 126 6.15 21.76 -7.19
N LEU A 127 5.13 20.91 -7.40
CA LEU A 127 5.16 19.90 -8.45
C LEU A 127 4.75 20.49 -9.79
N THR A 128 5.19 19.85 -10.88
CA THR A 128 4.72 20.14 -12.23
C THR A 128 3.44 19.37 -12.53
N GLU A 129 2.69 19.81 -13.54
CA GLU A 129 1.51 19.06 -14.01
C GLU A 129 1.87 17.63 -14.43
N LYS A 130 3.05 17.47 -15.02
CA LYS A 130 3.59 16.17 -15.47
C LYS A 130 3.81 15.23 -14.30
N HIS A 131 4.41 15.69 -13.20
CA HIS A 131 4.62 14.87 -12.00
C HIS A 131 3.30 14.31 -11.46
N VAL A 132 2.29 15.17 -11.32
CA VAL A 132 0.96 14.77 -10.82
C VAL A 132 0.29 13.79 -11.78
N ARG A 133 0.41 14.04 -13.10
CA ARG A 133 -0.18 13.20 -14.14
C ARG A 133 0.45 11.81 -14.18
N ASP A 134 1.78 11.75 -14.20
CA ASP A 134 2.53 10.49 -14.27
C ASP A 134 2.27 9.64 -13.02
N TYR A 135 2.29 10.28 -11.84
CA TYR A 135 1.93 9.62 -10.59
C TYR A 135 0.54 8.97 -10.70
N ASN A 136 -0.49 9.74 -11.09
CA ASN A 136 -1.86 9.24 -11.17
C ASN A 136 -1.99 8.08 -12.16
N ILE A 137 -1.31 8.14 -13.31
CA ILE A 137 -1.32 7.07 -14.30
C ILE A 137 -0.69 5.79 -13.73
N VAL A 138 0.51 5.89 -13.15
CA VAL A 138 1.23 4.72 -12.63
C VAL A 138 0.45 4.06 -11.51
N VAL A 139 -0.08 4.86 -10.58
CA VAL A 139 -0.84 4.36 -9.43
C VAL A 139 -2.17 3.74 -9.86
N ALA A 140 -2.90 4.37 -10.80
CA ALA A 140 -4.13 3.80 -11.32
C ALA A 140 -3.90 2.46 -12.04
N ARG A 141 -2.79 2.31 -12.78
CA ARG A 141 -2.44 1.05 -13.48
C ARG A 141 -2.12 -0.10 -12.52
N ARG A 142 -1.55 0.20 -11.36
CA ARG A 142 -1.16 -0.79 -10.35
C ARG A 142 -2.26 -1.08 -9.34
N SER A 143 -3.32 -0.27 -9.34
CA SER A 143 -4.43 -0.36 -8.43
C SER A 143 -5.61 -1.08 -9.07
N THR A 144 -6.35 -1.86 -8.29
CA THR A 144 -7.62 -2.45 -8.74
C THR A 144 -8.73 -1.42 -8.77
N GLU A 145 -8.69 -0.46 -7.84
CA GLU A 145 -9.67 0.61 -7.67
C GLU A 145 -8.97 1.94 -7.45
N PHE A 146 -9.56 3.00 -7.99
CA PHE A 146 -9.18 4.39 -7.73
C PHE A 146 -10.40 5.33 -7.83
N ALA A 147 -10.31 6.48 -7.18
CA ALA A 147 -11.36 7.50 -7.13
C ALA A 147 -10.77 8.92 -7.13
N SER A 148 -11.59 9.89 -7.50
CA SER A 148 -11.29 11.32 -7.39
C SER A 148 -12.59 12.12 -7.28
N THR A 149 -12.50 13.31 -6.71
CA THR A 149 -13.59 14.30 -6.70
C THR A 149 -13.85 14.91 -8.08
N SER A 150 -12.93 14.78 -9.02
CA SER A 150 -13.08 15.26 -10.40
C SER A 150 -13.41 14.12 -11.36
N LEU A 151 -14.65 14.12 -11.88
CA LEU A 151 -15.08 13.17 -12.91
C LEU A 151 -14.23 13.29 -14.19
N ALA A 152 -13.82 14.51 -14.55
CA ALA A 152 -12.93 14.75 -15.68
C ALA A 152 -11.57 14.07 -15.47
N LEU A 153 -11.01 14.14 -14.26
CA LEU A 153 -9.76 13.44 -13.92
C LEU A 153 -9.94 11.92 -14.01
N VAL A 154 -11.00 11.37 -13.42
CA VAL A 154 -11.31 9.92 -13.50
C VAL A 154 -11.41 9.47 -14.96
N ASN A 155 -12.20 10.17 -15.77
CA ASN A 155 -12.36 9.88 -17.20
C ASN A 155 -11.06 10.00 -17.98
N SER A 156 -10.19 10.93 -17.59
CA SER A 156 -8.91 11.11 -18.22
C SER A 156 -7.91 10.00 -17.84
N ILE A 157 -7.94 9.51 -16.60
CA ILE A 157 -7.04 8.46 -16.10
C ILE A 157 -7.48 7.06 -16.53
N LYS A 158 -8.78 6.75 -16.52
CA LYS A 158 -9.29 5.41 -16.87
C LYS A 158 -8.83 4.93 -18.26
N ARG A 159 -8.60 5.85 -19.20
CA ARG A 159 -8.06 5.55 -20.55
C ARG A 159 -6.67 4.93 -20.54
N HIS A 160 -5.93 5.08 -19.44
CA HIS A 160 -4.60 4.51 -19.28
C HIS A 160 -4.58 3.20 -18.49
N CYS A 161 -5.75 2.73 -18.02
CA CYS A 161 -5.92 1.49 -17.27
C CYS A 161 -6.54 0.42 -18.18
N GLY A 162 -6.05 -0.83 -18.14
CA GLY A 162 -6.64 -1.94 -18.90
C GLY A 162 -5.78 -2.57 -20.02
N LEU A 163 -4.49 -2.24 -20.13
CA LEU A 163 -3.58 -2.82 -21.15
C LEU A 163 -2.71 -4.01 -20.68
N HIS A 164 -3.07 -4.70 -19.59
CA HIS A 164 -2.43 -5.97 -19.22
C HIS A 164 -3.47 -7.05 -18.88
N ARG A 165 -3.92 -7.73 -19.94
CA ARG A 165 -4.20 -9.17 -19.92
C ARG A 165 -3.31 -9.79 -21.00
N GLY A 166 -2.19 -10.35 -20.57
CA GLY A 166 -1.18 -11.05 -21.36
C GLY A 166 -0.20 -11.67 -20.40
#